data_AF-A0A920AWT2-F1
#
_entry.id   AF-A0A920AWT2-F1
#
_cell.length_a   1.000
_cell.length_b   1.000
_cell.length_c   1.000
_cell.angle_alpha   90.00
_cell.angle_beta   90.00
_cell.angle_gamma   90.00
#
_symmetry.space_group_name_H-M   'P 1'
#
loop_
_entity.id
_entity.type
_entity.pdbx_description
1 polymer ?
#
loop_
_entity_poly.entity_id
_entity_poly.type
_entity_poly.pdbx_seq_one_letter_code
_entity_poly.pdbx_strand_id
1 'polypeptide(L)'
;MIVSVGVGIGMQKEIKDKISAFEGDISIQSFNNTINENSINPILPSVEFLEDLRKFRGVKNFDKIISKFGIVRTLNDFDGLYFKGVEKGYDFSRIKRYIIEGTYPIYSDGFSNDVLISKTLSDKLNLELGDSFQMLFSKSENPKPSILKLQVVGVFNSGFQELDSKYIFGDINQIRRILKWENDEISSIEIQLNEQSNLEFISEEIYLNSPSEFDVITTKEKYFSVYEWIDLLIKIYML
;
A
#
# COMPACT_ATOMS: atom_id res chain seq x y z
N MET A 1 6.69 -32.63 -14.56
CA MET A 1 6.34 -31.40 -15.32
C MET A 1 4.96 -30.86 -14.98
N ILE A 2 3.85 -31.62 -15.09
CA ILE A 2 2.50 -31.09 -14.75
C ILE A 2 2.43 -30.51 -13.33
N VAL A 3 3.03 -31.20 -12.35
CA VAL A 3 3.09 -30.70 -10.96
C VAL A 3 3.90 -29.41 -10.86
N SER A 4 5.04 -29.30 -11.54
CA SER A 4 5.90 -28.11 -11.54
C SER A 4 5.21 -26.89 -12.16
N VAL A 5 4.55 -27.07 -13.31
CA VAL A 5 3.77 -26.02 -13.98
C VAL A 5 2.58 -25.60 -13.11
N GLY A 6 1.88 -26.56 -12.50
CA GLY A 6 0.79 -26.28 -11.57
C GLY A 6 1.23 -25.49 -10.34
N VAL A 7 2.40 -25.81 -9.77
CA VAL A 7 3.00 -25.05 -8.65
C VAL A 7 3.36 -23.63 -9.09
N GLY A 8 3.97 -23.46 -10.27
CA GLY A 8 4.33 -22.14 -10.79
C GLY A 8 3.12 -21.22 -10.98
N ILE A 9 2.06 -21.73 -11.64
CA ILE A 9 0.80 -21.00 -11.84
C ILE A 9 0.13 -20.69 -10.49
N GLY A 10 0.13 -21.64 -9.55
CA GLY A 10 -0.39 -21.44 -8.20
C GLY A 10 0.34 -20.34 -7.43
N MET A 11 1.69 -20.34 -7.48
CA MET A 11 2.52 -19.30 -6.86
C MET A 11 2.27 -17.92 -7.47
N GLN A 12 2.16 -17.83 -8.79
CA GLN A 12 1.84 -16.58 -9.48
C GLN A 12 0.50 -16.01 -8.99
N LYS A 13 -0.52 -16.86 -8.90
CA LYS A 13 -1.83 -16.47 -8.39
C LYS A 13 -1.76 -16.01 -6.93
N GLU A 14 -1.08 -16.76 -6.06
CA GLU A 14 -0.93 -16.39 -4.65
C GLU A 14 -0.20 -15.05 -4.47
N ILE A 15 0.85 -14.78 -5.23
CA ILE A 15 1.57 -13.50 -5.18
C ILE A 15 0.67 -12.37 -5.66
N LYS A 16 -0.07 -12.56 -6.76
CA LYS A 16 -1.04 -11.58 -7.25
C LYS A 16 -2.12 -11.29 -6.20
N ASP A 17 -2.71 -12.33 -5.61
CA ASP A 17 -3.78 -12.20 -4.62
C ASP A 17 -3.29 -11.50 -3.33
N LYS A 18 -2.02 -11.70 -2.96
CA LYS A 18 -1.36 -10.98 -1.85
C LYS A 18 -1.15 -9.51 -2.19
N ILE A 19 -0.52 -9.20 -3.32
CA ILE A 19 -0.28 -7.81 -3.74
C ILE A 19 -1.62 -7.06 -3.81
N SER A 20 -2.62 -7.68 -4.44
CA SER A 20 -3.97 -7.15 -4.57
C SER A 20 -4.63 -6.87 -3.22
N ALA A 21 -4.52 -7.80 -2.26
CA ALA A 21 -5.09 -7.61 -0.93
C ALA A 21 -4.47 -6.44 -0.15
N PHE A 22 -3.18 -6.13 -0.38
CA PHE A 22 -2.46 -5.09 0.36
C PHE A 22 -2.41 -3.73 -0.34
N GLU A 23 -2.40 -3.68 -1.67
CA GLU A 23 -2.24 -2.44 -2.45
C GLU A 23 -3.29 -2.23 -3.56
N GLY A 24 -4.28 -3.13 -3.68
CA GLY A 24 -5.19 -3.15 -4.81
C GLY A 24 -4.54 -3.68 -6.09
N ASP A 25 -5.27 -3.62 -7.20
CA ASP A 25 -4.82 -4.07 -8.52
C ASP A 25 -4.28 -2.91 -9.37
N ILE A 26 -4.83 -1.71 -9.16
CA ILE A 26 -4.49 -0.48 -9.88
C ILE A 26 -4.28 0.65 -8.86
N SER A 27 -3.27 1.49 -9.09
CA SER A 27 -3.00 2.68 -8.30
C SER A 27 -3.08 3.92 -9.18
N ILE A 28 -3.89 4.90 -8.77
CA ILE A 28 -3.93 6.24 -9.37
C ILE A 28 -3.11 7.17 -8.50
N GLN A 29 -2.15 7.89 -9.05
CA GLN A 29 -1.28 8.81 -8.33
C GLN A 29 -0.98 10.06 -9.16
N SER A 30 -0.30 11.06 -8.59
CA SER A 30 0.16 12.20 -9.40
C SER A 30 1.20 11.74 -10.42
N PHE A 31 1.08 12.19 -11.66
CA PHE A 31 2.06 11.96 -12.72
C PHE A 31 3.49 12.42 -12.33
N ASN A 32 3.58 13.49 -11.53
CA ASN A 32 4.86 13.99 -11.03
C ASN A 32 5.53 13.03 -10.04
N ASN A 33 4.76 12.18 -9.34
CA ASN A 33 5.29 11.18 -8.40
C ASN A 33 5.91 10.00 -9.15
N THR A 34 5.36 9.65 -10.32
CA THR A 34 5.94 8.62 -11.20
C THR A 34 7.31 9.06 -11.73
N ILE A 35 7.47 10.35 -12.03
CA ILE A 35 8.75 10.90 -12.52
C ILE A 35 9.77 11.08 -11.39
N ASN A 36 9.31 11.46 -10.19
CA ASN A 36 10.17 11.77 -9.05
C ASN A 36 9.76 10.96 -7.81
N GLU A 37 10.32 9.76 -7.67
CA GLU A 37 10.00 8.82 -6.58
C GLU A 37 10.18 9.40 -5.15
N ASN A 38 11.03 10.43 -5.00
CA ASN A 38 11.35 11.04 -3.71
C ASN A 38 10.44 12.21 -3.31
N SER A 39 9.56 12.67 -4.21
CA SER A 39 8.63 13.78 -3.97
C SER A 39 7.20 13.27 -3.98
N ILE A 40 6.48 13.49 -2.87
CA ILE A 40 5.06 13.17 -2.79
C ILE A 40 4.27 14.44 -3.09
N ASN A 41 3.69 14.51 -4.29
CA ASN A 41 2.71 15.51 -4.67
C ASN A 41 1.31 14.97 -4.33
N PRO A 42 0.47 15.75 -3.63
CA PRO A 42 -0.91 15.36 -3.38
C PRO A 42 -1.71 15.32 -4.68
N ILE A 43 -2.66 14.41 -4.75
CA ILE A 43 -3.78 14.49 -5.68
C ILE A 43 -5.04 14.87 -4.90
N LEU A 44 -5.92 15.60 -5.57
CA LEU A 44 -7.23 16.00 -5.05
C LEU A 44 -8.30 15.50 -6.03
N PRO A 45 -8.76 14.25 -5.90
CA PRO A 45 -9.75 13.69 -6.81
C PRO A 45 -11.11 14.38 -6.61
N SER A 46 -11.76 14.79 -7.70
CA SER A 46 -13.10 15.37 -7.64
C SER A 46 -14.14 14.34 -7.19
N VAL A 47 -15.25 14.81 -6.63
CA VAL A 47 -16.36 13.94 -6.22
C VAL A 47 -16.93 13.19 -7.42
N GLU A 48 -17.05 13.87 -8.57
CA GLU A 48 -17.52 13.28 -9.82
C GLU A 48 -16.60 12.12 -10.27
N PHE A 49 -15.28 12.32 -10.23
CA PHE A 49 -14.32 11.29 -10.60
C PHE A 49 -14.42 10.06 -9.69
N LEU A 50 -14.51 10.28 -8.37
CA LEU A 50 -14.69 9.18 -7.41
C LEU A 50 -15.99 8.41 -7.65
N GLU A 51 -17.09 9.10 -7.98
CA GLU A 51 -18.37 8.47 -8.29
C GLU A 51 -18.32 7.70 -9.61
N ASP A 52 -17.59 8.18 -10.61
CA ASP A 52 -17.42 7.46 -11.87
C ASP A 52 -16.55 6.21 -11.71
N LEU A 53 -15.51 6.25 -10.87
CA LEU A 53 -14.76 5.06 -10.47
C LEU A 53 -15.64 3.98 -9.83
N ARG A 54 -16.65 4.36 -9.04
CA ARG A 54 -17.61 3.40 -8.44
C ARG A 54 -18.49 2.72 -9.48
N LYS A 55 -18.80 3.42 -10.58
CA LYS A 55 -19.69 2.92 -11.64
C LYS A 55 -18.95 2.05 -12.65
N PHE A 56 -17.63 2.10 -12.69
CA PHE A 56 -16.83 1.32 -13.63
C PHE A 56 -17.07 -0.19 -13.42
N ARG A 57 -17.53 -0.85 -14.49
CA ARG A 57 -17.77 -2.29 -14.45
C ARG A 57 -16.45 -3.02 -14.24
N GLY A 58 -16.38 -3.78 -13.16
CA GLY A 58 -15.20 -4.56 -12.81
C GLY A 58 -14.37 -3.97 -11.67
N VAL A 59 -14.63 -2.73 -11.26
CA VAL A 59 -14.15 -2.19 -9.99
C VAL A 59 -14.99 -2.76 -8.84
N LYS A 60 -14.32 -3.25 -7.79
CA LYS A 60 -14.94 -3.80 -6.59
C LYS A 60 -15.06 -2.74 -5.50
N ASN A 61 -13.95 -2.07 -5.21
CA ASN A 61 -13.86 -0.93 -4.31
C ASN A 61 -12.57 -0.16 -4.59
N PHE A 62 -12.41 0.98 -3.93
CA PHE A 62 -11.17 1.72 -3.92
C PHE A 62 -10.95 2.34 -2.55
N ASP A 63 -9.69 2.60 -2.24
CA ASP A 63 -9.26 3.19 -0.98
C ASP A 63 -8.37 4.40 -1.26
N LYS A 64 -8.58 5.46 -0.50
CA LYS A 64 -7.75 6.66 -0.50
C LYS A 64 -6.57 6.46 0.43
N ILE A 65 -5.36 6.62 -0.07
CA ILE A 65 -4.13 6.30 0.65
C ILE A 65 -3.19 7.50 0.71
N ILE A 66 -2.46 7.64 1.82
CA ILE A 66 -1.23 8.43 1.86
C ILE A 66 -0.06 7.53 2.24
N SER A 67 0.85 7.31 1.29
CA SER A 67 2.10 6.60 1.54
C SER A 67 3.22 7.60 1.72
N LYS A 68 3.89 7.58 2.88
CA LYS A 68 5.05 8.45 3.14
C LYS A 68 6.21 7.66 3.73
N PHE A 69 7.37 7.78 3.09
CA PHE A 69 8.61 7.23 3.63
C PHE A 69 9.01 7.93 4.93
N GLY A 70 9.48 7.17 5.89
CA GLY A 70 10.11 7.67 7.10
C GLY A 70 11.05 6.64 7.72
N ILE A 71 11.77 7.07 8.74
CA ILE A 71 12.77 6.27 9.43
C ILE A 71 12.23 5.93 10.81
N VAL A 72 12.08 4.65 11.11
CA VAL A 72 11.80 4.19 12.47
C VAL A 72 13.10 4.11 13.24
N ARG A 73 13.07 4.61 14.48
CA ARG A 73 14.19 4.49 15.40
C ARG A 73 13.71 3.87 16.70
N THR A 74 14.32 2.75 17.08
CA THR A 74 14.15 2.14 18.40
C THR A 74 15.42 2.38 19.23
N LEU A 75 15.47 1.81 20.44
CA LEU A 75 16.65 1.93 21.30
C LEU A 75 17.88 1.25 20.69
N ASN A 76 17.66 0.16 19.97
CA ASN A 76 18.73 -0.74 19.51
C ASN A 76 18.87 -0.80 17.99
N ASP A 77 17.87 -0.37 17.22
CA ASP A 77 17.87 -0.48 15.76
C ASP A 77 17.19 0.72 15.06
N PHE A 78 17.34 0.81 13.74
CA PHE A 78 16.63 1.75 12.90
C PHE A 78 16.39 1.17 11.51
N ASP A 79 15.28 1.53 10.88
CA ASP A 79 14.99 1.10 9.51
C ASP A 79 14.17 2.15 8.75
N GLY A 80 14.31 2.14 7.42
CA GLY A 80 13.54 2.98 6.52
C GLY A 80 12.32 2.21 6.00
N LEU A 81 11.12 2.74 6.19
CA LEU A 81 9.89 2.11 5.75
C LEU A 81 8.83 3.14 5.35
N TYR A 82 7.78 2.68 4.68
CA TYR A 82 6.64 3.50 4.28
C TYR A 82 5.53 3.40 5.32
N PHE A 83 5.10 4.56 5.82
CA PHE A 83 3.84 4.68 6.54
C PHE A 83 2.71 4.74 5.52
N LYS A 84 1.88 3.70 5.47
CA LYS A 84 0.67 3.62 4.66
C LYS A 84 -0.52 4.08 5.49
N GLY A 85 -0.88 5.35 5.31
CA GLY A 85 -2.06 5.97 5.88
C GLY A 85 -3.32 5.52 5.16
N VAL A 86 -4.26 4.92 5.89
CA VAL A 86 -5.57 4.49 5.37
C VAL A 86 -6.71 5.25 6.08
N GLU A 87 -7.85 5.39 5.41
CA GLU A 87 -9.03 6.05 5.97
C GLU A 87 -9.79 5.17 6.98
N LYS A 88 -10.65 5.80 7.79
CA LYS A 88 -11.57 5.14 8.72
C LYS A 88 -12.45 4.05 8.08
N GLY A 89 -12.79 4.20 6.81
CA GLY A 89 -13.58 3.24 6.05
C GLY A 89 -12.79 2.09 5.42
N TYR A 90 -11.47 2.01 5.64
CA TYR A 90 -10.63 1.00 5.01
C TYR A 90 -11.05 -0.42 5.40
N ASP A 91 -11.24 -1.27 4.41
CA ASP A 91 -11.70 -2.64 4.59
C ASP A 91 -10.53 -3.59 4.91
N PHE A 92 -10.19 -3.66 6.19
CA PHE A 92 -9.18 -4.59 6.72
C PHE A 92 -9.54 -6.07 6.56
N SER A 93 -10.76 -6.43 6.14
CA SER A 93 -11.14 -7.84 5.96
C SER A 93 -10.27 -8.55 4.91
N ARG A 94 -9.73 -7.80 3.94
CA ARG A 94 -8.86 -8.30 2.87
C ARG A 94 -7.52 -8.80 3.40
N ILE A 95 -6.97 -8.12 4.41
CA ILE A 95 -5.70 -8.49 5.03
C ILE A 95 -5.85 -9.24 6.35
N LYS A 96 -7.09 -9.40 6.85
CA LYS A 96 -7.39 -10.07 8.13
C LYS A 96 -6.77 -11.47 8.23
N ARG A 97 -6.76 -12.23 7.13
CA ARG A 97 -6.17 -13.58 7.08
C ARG A 97 -4.65 -13.61 7.30
N TYR A 98 -3.99 -12.46 7.13
CA TYR A 98 -2.55 -12.31 7.32
C TYR A 98 -2.19 -11.75 8.70
N ILE A 99 -3.16 -11.32 9.51
CA ILE A 99 -2.91 -10.86 10.88
C ILE A 99 -2.64 -12.10 11.75
N ILE A 100 -1.45 -12.17 12.32
CA ILE A 100 -0.99 -13.30 13.14
C ILE A 100 -1.10 -13.04 14.63
N GLU A 101 -1.04 -11.77 15.04
CA GLU A 101 -1.12 -11.34 16.45
C GLU A 101 -1.87 -10.01 16.58
N GLY A 102 -2.58 -9.83 17.69
CA GLY A 102 -3.33 -8.60 17.97
C GLY A 102 -4.55 -8.40 17.07
N THR A 103 -4.79 -7.15 16.67
CA THR A 103 -5.98 -6.73 15.92
C THR A 103 -5.62 -5.62 14.92
N TYR A 104 -6.47 -5.40 13.91
CA TYR A 104 -6.32 -4.23 13.04
C TYR A 104 -6.76 -2.96 13.79
N PRO A 105 -6.14 -1.81 13.49
CA PRO A 105 -6.51 -0.54 14.10
C PRO A 105 -7.91 -0.10 13.68
N ILE A 106 -8.63 0.55 14.59
CA ILE A 106 -9.93 1.18 14.32
C ILE A 106 -9.74 2.69 14.36
N TYR A 107 -9.80 3.32 13.20
CA TYR A 107 -9.67 4.77 13.11
C TYR A 107 -11.01 5.46 13.41
N SER A 108 -10.94 6.66 13.94
CA SER A 108 -12.10 7.50 14.27
C SER A 108 -11.98 8.83 13.52
N ASP A 109 -12.87 9.79 13.79
CA ASP A 109 -12.81 11.11 13.13
C ASP A 109 -11.63 11.96 13.66
N GLY A 110 -10.92 11.49 14.69
CA GLY A 110 -9.66 12.07 15.16
C GLY A 110 -8.44 11.46 14.45
N PHE A 111 -7.32 11.40 15.18
CA PHE A 111 -6.13 10.69 14.76
C PHE A 111 -5.82 9.56 15.74
N SER A 112 -5.51 8.38 15.23
CA SER A 112 -4.97 7.27 16.01
C SER A 112 -3.46 7.13 15.83
N ASN A 113 -2.77 6.74 16.90
CA ASN A 113 -1.35 6.36 16.85
C ASN A 113 -1.19 4.86 16.63
N ASP A 114 -2.28 4.11 16.56
CA ASP A 114 -2.29 2.66 16.42
C ASP A 114 -1.82 2.27 15.02
N VAL A 115 -0.93 1.29 14.97
CA VAL A 115 -0.40 0.76 13.72
C VAL A 115 -0.43 -0.75 13.66
N LEU A 116 -0.62 -1.24 12.44
CA LEU A 116 -0.42 -2.63 12.08
C LEU A 116 0.96 -2.74 11.39
N ILE A 117 1.86 -3.54 11.96
CA ILE A 117 3.23 -3.75 11.48
C ILE A 117 3.39 -5.17 10.94
N SER A 118 4.30 -5.37 9.97
CA SER A 118 4.62 -6.73 9.53
C SER A 118 5.47 -7.46 10.58
N LYS A 119 5.47 -8.79 10.54
CA LYS A 119 6.34 -9.62 11.37
C LYS A 119 7.81 -9.33 11.05
N THR A 120 8.15 -9.20 9.77
CA THR A 120 9.52 -8.89 9.32
C THR A 120 10.05 -7.58 9.92
N LEU A 121 9.25 -6.52 9.92
CA LEU A 121 9.65 -5.22 10.48
C LEU A 121 9.62 -5.23 12.01
N SER A 122 8.64 -5.89 12.61
CA SER A 122 8.55 -6.08 14.07
C SER A 122 9.78 -6.80 14.61
N ASP A 123 10.19 -7.90 13.98
CA ASP A 123 11.38 -8.66 14.38
C ASP A 123 12.66 -7.85 14.16
N LYS A 124 12.80 -7.19 13.01
CA LYS A 124 13.99 -6.38 12.70
C LYS A 124 14.15 -5.21 13.67
N LEU A 125 13.06 -4.55 14.05
CA LEU A 125 13.09 -3.39 14.93
C LEU A 125 13.03 -3.74 16.42
N ASN A 126 12.89 -5.03 16.76
CA ASN A 126 12.61 -5.54 18.10
C ASN A 126 11.38 -4.85 18.74
N LEU A 127 10.27 -4.85 18.01
CA LEU A 127 8.99 -4.30 18.47
C LEU A 127 7.99 -5.42 18.68
N GLU A 128 7.37 -5.47 19.85
CA GLU A 128 6.33 -6.43 20.19
C GLU A 128 4.93 -5.78 20.17
N LEU A 129 3.90 -6.62 20.25
CA LEU A 129 2.53 -6.16 20.38
C LEU A 129 2.37 -5.29 21.65
N GLY A 130 1.83 -4.07 21.48
CA GLY A 130 1.64 -3.11 22.56
C GLY A 130 2.79 -2.11 22.71
N ASP A 131 3.94 -2.34 22.06
CA ASP A 131 5.08 -1.42 22.14
C ASP A 131 4.80 -0.10 21.44
N SER A 132 5.48 0.94 21.94
CA SER A 132 5.49 2.25 21.33
C SER A 132 6.85 2.57 20.72
N PHE A 133 6.87 3.17 19.54
CA PHE A 133 8.09 3.57 18.85
C PHE A 133 7.94 4.94 18.18
N GLN A 134 9.05 5.49 17.70
CA GLN A 134 9.08 6.76 16.99
C GLN A 134 9.43 6.57 15.52
N MET A 135 8.66 7.22 14.66
CA MET A 135 8.95 7.34 13.25
C MET A 135 9.26 8.80 12.90
N LEU A 136 10.33 9.01 12.15
CA LEU A 136 10.84 10.31 11.76
C LEU A 136 10.61 10.55 10.28
N PHE A 137 10.03 11.71 9.96
CA PHE A 137 9.73 12.11 8.59
C PHE A 137 10.54 13.34 8.22
N SER A 138 11.29 13.24 7.12
CA SER A 138 12.02 14.37 6.55
C SER A 138 11.07 15.47 6.07
N LYS A 139 11.53 16.71 6.19
CA LYS A 139 10.83 17.91 5.72
C LYS A 139 11.72 18.65 4.73
N SER A 140 11.16 19.01 3.58
CA SER A 140 11.88 19.73 2.52
C SER A 140 12.34 21.12 2.97
N GLU A 141 11.54 21.78 3.81
CA GLU A 141 11.74 23.19 4.20
C GLU A 141 12.41 23.37 5.57
N ASN A 142 12.59 22.29 6.35
CA ASN A 142 13.09 22.39 7.72
C ASN A 142 14.09 21.27 8.04
N PRO A 143 15.25 21.59 8.65
CA PRO A 143 16.25 20.59 8.99
C PRO A 143 15.81 19.67 10.14
N LYS A 144 14.78 20.05 10.91
CA LYS A 144 14.23 19.22 11.98
C LYS A 144 13.14 18.28 11.43
N PRO A 145 13.32 16.95 11.55
CA PRO A 145 12.31 15.99 11.11
C PRO A 145 11.06 16.07 11.99
N SER A 146 9.91 15.68 11.43
CA SER A 146 8.70 15.49 12.23
C SER A 146 8.77 14.13 12.90
N ILE A 147 8.50 14.08 14.20
CA ILE A 147 8.52 12.85 14.98
C ILE A 147 7.08 12.46 15.28
N LEU A 148 6.72 11.24 14.92
CA LEU A 148 5.44 10.62 15.20
C LEU A 148 5.65 9.47 16.17
N LYS A 149 4.93 9.46 17.29
CA LYS A 149 4.90 8.33 18.22
C LYS A 149 3.75 7.41 17.82
N LEU A 150 4.06 6.13 17.63
CA LEU A 150 3.13 5.10 17.19
C LEU A 150 3.07 3.96 18.21
N GLN A 151 1.98 3.20 18.19
CA GLN A 151 1.76 2.05 19.05
C GLN A 151 1.37 0.83 18.22
N VAL A 152 2.06 -0.29 18.41
CA VAL A 152 1.76 -1.54 17.71
C VAL A 152 0.50 -2.18 18.31
N VAL A 153 -0.56 -2.33 17.52
CA VAL A 153 -1.81 -2.99 17.94
C VAL A 153 -2.07 -4.32 17.24
N GLY A 154 -1.29 -4.63 16.22
CA GLY A 154 -1.31 -5.93 15.57
C GLY A 154 -0.09 -6.16 14.69
N VAL A 155 0.16 -7.44 14.44
CA VAL A 155 1.27 -7.91 13.61
C VAL A 155 0.70 -8.76 12.49
N PHE A 156 1.09 -8.47 11.24
CA PHE A 156 0.71 -9.25 10.07
C PHE A 156 1.90 -9.96 9.42
N ASN A 157 1.64 -11.00 8.65
CA ASN A 157 2.64 -11.67 7.81
C ASN A 157 1.96 -12.06 6.50
N SER A 158 2.28 -11.35 5.41
CA SER A 158 1.77 -11.71 4.09
C SER A 158 2.52 -12.92 3.51
N GLY A 159 3.72 -13.21 4.02
CA GLY A 159 4.63 -14.20 3.46
C GLY A 159 5.17 -13.76 2.10
N PHE A 160 5.16 -12.46 1.82
CA PHE A 160 5.76 -11.86 0.64
C PHE A 160 6.64 -10.69 1.09
N GLN A 161 7.96 -10.89 0.99
CA GLN A 161 8.96 -10.06 1.65
C GLN A 161 8.91 -8.59 1.20
N GLU A 162 8.52 -8.36 -0.04
CA GLU A 162 8.41 -7.06 -0.71
C GLU A 162 7.30 -6.21 -0.10
N LEU A 163 6.25 -6.84 0.44
CA LEU A 163 5.21 -6.16 1.22
C LEU A 163 5.62 -6.07 2.69
N ASP A 164 6.05 -7.19 3.26
CA ASP A 164 6.34 -7.29 4.69
C ASP A 164 7.52 -6.39 5.08
N SER A 165 8.50 -6.12 4.23
CA SER A 165 9.64 -5.26 4.56
C SER A 165 9.37 -3.78 4.29
N LYS A 166 8.19 -3.42 3.76
CA LYS A 166 7.96 -2.10 3.15
C LYS A 166 7.01 -1.22 3.93
N TYR A 167 5.92 -1.78 4.45
CA TYR A 167 4.79 -0.99 4.97
C TYR A 167 4.47 -1.24 6.44
N ILE A 168 4.07 -0.14 7.10
CA ILE A 168 3.19 -0.18 8.26
C ILE A 168 1.88 0.49 7.90
N PHE A 169 0.75 -0.02 8.41
CA PHE A 169 -0.55 0.61 8.24
C PHE A 169 -0.85 1.49 9.45
N GLY A 170 -1.32 2.70 9.20
CA GLY A 170 -1.70 3.64 10.24
C GLY A 170 -2.78 4.62 9.77
N ASP A 171 -3.15 5.54 10.65
CA ASP A 171 -4.18 6.53 10.36
C ASP A 171 -3.68 7.56 9.33
N ILE A 172 -4.40 7.72 8.23
CA ILE A 172 -4.11 8.72 7.18
C ILE A 172 -4.00 10.15 7.73
N ASN A 173 -4.77 10.48 8.78
CA ASN A 173 -4.81 11.82 9.35
C ASN A 173 -3.48 12.21 10.03
N GLN A 174 -2.69 11.23 10.47
CA GLN A 174 -1.35 11.48 11.01
C GLN A 174 -0.43 12.07 9.95
N ILE A 175 -0.45 11.48 8.75
CA ILE A 175 0.40 11.93 7.66
C ILE A 175 -0.09 13.24 7.07
N ARG A 176 -1.41 13.45 6.94
CA ARG A 176 -1.98 14.75 6.55
C ARG A 176 -1.47 15.87 7.45
N ARG A 177 -1.47 15.67 8.76
CA ARG A 177 -0.94 16.65 9.72
C ARG A 177 0.57 16.89 9.57
N ILE A 178 1.35 15.85 9.30
CA ILE A 178 2.80 15.97 9.09
C ILE A 178 3.11 16.77 7.82
N LEU A 179 2.34 16.52 6.76
CA LEU A 179 2.46 17.17 5.46
C LEU A 179 1.77 18.53 5.37
N LYS A 180 0.90 18.87 6.34
CA LYS A 180 -0.03 20.01 6.29
C LYS A 180 -0.95 19.95 5.08
N TRP A 181 -1.45 18.76 4.79
CA TRP A 181 -2.40 18.51 3.73
C TRP A 181 -3.84 18.66 4.22
N GLU A 182 -4.71 19.07 3.31
CA GLU A 182 -6.15 19.15 3.53
C GLU A 182 -6.79 17.75 3.59
N ASN A 183 -8.02 17.68 4.13
CA ASN A 183 -8.70 16.40 4.40
C ASN A 183 -8.96 15.54 3.15
N ASP A 184 -8.98 16.13 1.96
CA ASP A 184 -9.23 15.41 0.71
C ASP A 184 -7.97 15.16 -0.11
N GLU A 185 -6.82 15.70 0.32
CA GLU A 185 -5.53 15.46 -0.32
C GLU A 185 -4.98 14.09 0.08
N ILE A 186 -4.54 13.35 -0.94
CA ILE A 186 -4.07 11.97 -0.82
C ILE A 186 -2.85 11.74 -1.72
N SER A 187 -2.05 10.70 -1.47
CA SER A 187 -0.94 10.37 -2.39
C SER A 187 -1.41 9.54 -3.56
N SER A 188 -2.37 8.65 -3.32
CA SER A 188 -2.86 7.72 -4.32
C SER A 188 -4.26 7.19 -3.99
N ILE A 189 -4.95 6.70 -5.02
CA ILE A 189 -6.15 5.87 -4.91
C ILE A 189 -5.74 4.46 -5.29
N GLU A 190 -5.96 3.51 -4.40
CA GLU A 190 -5.76 2.09 -4.69
C GLU A 190 -7.09 1.44 -5.03
N ILE A 191 -7.19 0.83 -6.21
CA ILE A 191 -8.41 0.28 -6.77
C ILE A 191 -8.31 -1.23 -6.79
N GLN A 192 -9.32 -1.88 -6.22
CA GLN A 192 -9.51 -3.32 -6.28
C GLN A 192 -10.46 -3.68 -7.42
N LEU A 193 -10.10 -4.70 -8.19
CA LEU A 193 -10.94 -5.27 -9.23
C LEU A 193 -11.63 -6.55 -8.75
N ASN A 194 -12.70 -6.93 -9.45
CA ASN A 194 -13.32 -8.24 -9.32
C ASN A 194 -12.43 -9.32 -9.97
N GLU A 195 -12.48 -10.57 -9.50
CA GLU A 195 -11.58 -11.65 -9.96
C GLU A 195 -11.66 -11.94 -11.48
N GLN A 196 -12.82 -11.68 -12.09
CA GLN A 196 -13.06 -11.92 -13.53
C GLN A 196 -12.75 -10.70 -14.40
N SER A 197 -12.32 -9.60 -13.80
CA SER A 197 -12.00 -8.38 -14.51
C SER A 197 -10.71 -8.51 -15.32
N ASN A 198 -10.71 -7.92 -16.51
CA ASN A 198 -9.49 -7.76 -17.31
C ASN A 198 -8.72 -6.54 -16.78
N LEU A 199 -7.55 -6.78 -16.17
CA LEU A 199 -6.74 -5.74 -15.54
C LEU A 199 -6.32 -4.69 -16.57
N GLU A 200 -5.74 -5.14 -17.69
CA GLU A 200 -5.22 -4.27 -18.74
C GLU A 200 -6.31 -3.37 -19.36
N PHE A 201 -7.46 -3.95 -19.69
CA PHE A 201 -8.60 -3.20 -20.24
C PHE A 201 -9.13 -2.16 -19.26
N ILE A 202 -9.33 -2.55 -17.99
CA ILE A 202 -9.88 -1.62 -16.99
C ILE A 202 -8.86 -0.52 -16.65
N SER A 203 -7.56 -0.83 -16.56
CA SER A 203 -6.54 0.20 -16.32
C SER A 203 -6.48 1.22 -17.45
N GLU A 204 -6.59 0.77 -18.71
CA GLU A 204 -6.61 1.67 -19.87
C GLU A 204 -7.86 2.55 -19.87
N GLU A 205 -9.03 1.98 -19.63
CA GLU A 205 -10.28 2.75 -19.52
C GLU A 205 -10.23 3.77 -18.38
N ILE A 206 -9.72 3.40 -17.21
CA ILE A 206 -9.54 4.33 -16.08
C ILE A 206 -8.54 5.43 -16.46
N TYR A 207 -7.43 5.09 -17.11
CA TYR A 207 -6.43 6.06 -17.56
C TYR A 207 -7.02 7.08 -18.54
N LEU A 208 -7.76 6.62 -19.55
CA LEU A 208 -8.40 7.49 -20.55
C LEU A 208 -9.47 8.43 -19.96
N ASN A 209 -10.10 8.04 -18.85
CA ASN A 209 -11.09 8.85 -18.14
C ASN A 209 -10.51 9.62 -16.94
N SER A 210 -9.21 9.52 -16.68
CA SER A 210 -8.54 10.24 -15.59
C SER A 210 -8.07 11.63 -16.04
N PRO A 211 -8.07 12.63 -15.14
CA PRO A 211 -7.42 13.92 -15.38
C PRO A 211 -5.96 13.77 -15.80
N SER A 212 -5.44 14.69 -16.61
CA SER A 212 -4.07 14.65 -17.13
C SER A 212 -2.98 14.75 -16.08
N GLU A 213 -3.30 15.26 -14.88
CA GLU A 213 -2.36 15.32 -13.77
C GLU A 213 -2.19 13.98 -13.06
N PHE A 214 -3.08 13.02 -13.33
CA PHE A 214 -3.08 11.70 -12.73
C PHE A 214 -2.45 10.69 -13.66
N ASP A 215 -1.79 9.73 -13.04
CA ASP A 215 -1.20 8.57 -13.69
C ASP A 215 -1.82 7.31 -13.11
N VAL A 216 -1.97 6.28 -13.94
CA VAL A 216 -2.64 5.03 -13.59
C VAL A 216 -1.66 3.90 -13.81
N ILE A 217 -1.28 3.25 -12.71
CA ILE A 217 -0.24 2.23 -12.70
C ILE A 217 -0.83 0.94 -12.15
N THR A 218 -0.70 -0.15 -12.88
CA THR A 218 -1.09 -1.48 -12.40
C THR A 218 -0.06 -2.03 -11.42
N THR A 219 -0.48 -2.93 -10.54
CA THR A 219 0.47 -3.65 -9.68
C THR A 219 1.39 -4.57 -10.48
N LYS A 220 0.99 -5.00 -11.67
CA LYS A 220 1.86 -5.71 -12.61
C LYS A 220 3.03 -4.85 -13.06
N GLU A 221 2.79 -3.58 -13.37
CA GLU A 221 3.86 -2.62 -13.70
C GLU A 221 4.72 -2.28 -12.49
N LYS A 222 4.08 -2.03 -11.34
CA LYS A 222 4.78 -1.68 -10.08
C LYS A 222 5.70 -2.80 -9.58
N TYR A 223 5.30 -4.06 -9.76
CA TYR A 223 6.08 -5.24 -9.38
C TYR A 223 6.64 -5.98 -10.60
N PHE A 224 6.94 -5.26 -11.69
CA PHE A 224 7.36 -5.84 -12.97
C PHE A 224 8.45 -6.91 -12.82
N SER A 225 9.50 -6.63 -12.05
CA SER A 225 10.59 -7.59 -11.83
C SER A 225 10.09 -8.91 -11.21
N VAL A 226 9.16 -8.87 -10.25
CA VAL A 226 8.60 -10.06 -9.60
C VAL A 226 7.81 -10.89 -10.62
N TYR A 227 6.97 -10.24 -11.42
CA TYR A 227 6.17 -10.91 -12.44
C TYR A 227 7.05 -11.52 -13.54
N GLU A 228 8.07 -10.81 -14.03
CA GLU A 228 9.01 -11.33 -15.04
C GLU A 228 9.77 -12.56 -14.56
N TRP A 229 10.24 -12.56 -13.30
CA TRP A 229 10.92 -13.73 -12.74
C TRP A 229 10.00 -14.95 -12.65
N ILE A 230 8.74 -14.76 -12.25
CA ILE A 230 7.75 -15.84 -12.19
C ILE A 230 7.44 -16.37 -13.60
N ASP A 231 7.24 -15.49 -14.57
CA ASP A 231 6.96 -15.88 -15.94
C ASP A 231 8.14 -16.63 -16.58
N LEU A 232 9.37 -16.20 -16.29
CA LEU A 232 10.59 -16.87 -16.75
C LEU A 232 10.71 -18.28 -16.15
N LEU A 233 10.46 -18.45 -14.85
CA LEU A 233 10.43 -19.76 -14.21
C LEU A 233 9.40 -20.68 -14.86
N ILE A 234 8.17 -20.20 -15.07
CA ILE A 234 7.11 -21.00 -15.72
C ILE A 234 7.52 -21.40 -17.14
N LYS A 235 8.10 -20.49 -17.93
CA LYS A 235 8.59 -20.78 -19.29
C LYS A 235 9.68 -21.85 -19.29
N ILE A 236 10.63 -21.81 -18.36
CA ILE A 236 11.69 -22.83 -18.24
C ILE A 236 11.08 -24.21 -17.95
N TYR A 237 10.05 -24.30 -17.10
CA TYR A 237 9.41 -25.57 -16.77
C TYR A 237 8.43 -26.10 -17.82
N MET A 238 8.08 -25.28 -18.82
CA MET A 238 7.26 -25.69 -19.97
C MET A 238 8.09 -26.23 -21.14
N LEU A 239 9.40 -25.96 -21.17
CA LEU A 239 10.38 -26.53 -22.12
C LEU A 239 10.85 -27.90 -21.64
#